data_AF-A0A967L5S8-F1
#
_entry.id   AF-A0A967L5S8-F1
#
_cell.length_a   1.000
_cell.length_b   1.000
_cell.length_c   1.000
_cell.angle_alpha   90.00
_cell.angle_beta   90.00
_cell.angle_gamma   90.00
#
_symmetry.space_group_name_H-M   'P 1'
#
loop_
_entity.id
_entity.type
_entity.pdbx_description
1 polymer ?
#
loop_
_entity_poly.entity_id
_entity_poly.type
_entity_poly.pdbx_seq_one_letter_code
_entity_poly.pdbx_strand_id
1 'polypeptide(L)'
;MAPEQRADYAETLRSLDGDIGEPWTWSTVEEFYAWHRGRSVTDLGLYLGHSAVRRRVMGNEPRAATDSELRAMADVVRQEAPATLGLSTGLIYSPAVFSDQRELTELLRAFNTVKPGALFPHIRSESDNILTAMKEV
;
A
#
# COMPACT_ATOMS: atom_id res chain seq x y z
N MET A 1 -2.56 6.33 -10.12
CA MET A 1 -3.92 5.76 -10.33
C MET A 1 -4.64 6.61 -11.37
N ALA A 2 -5.61 6.06 -12.10
CA ALA A 2 -6.48 6.87 -12.95
C ALA A 2 -7.35 7.81 -12.09
N PRO A 3 -7.82 8.97 -12.61
CA PRO A 3 -8.65 9.91 -11.85
C PRO A 3 -9.90 9.28 -11.24
N GLU A 4 -10.58 8.40 -11.98
CA GLU A 4 -11.79 7.70 -11.51
C GLU A 4 -11.49 6.80 -10.30
N GLN A 5 -10.37 6.07 -10.33
CA GLN A 5 -9.94 5.24 -9.20
C GLN A 5 -9.64 6.07 -7.96
N ARG A 6 -9.12 7.30 -8.11
CA ARG A 6 -8.88 8.19 -6.97
C ARG A 6 -10.18 8.73 -6.39
N ALA A 7 -11.15 9.08 -7.25
CA ALA A 7 -12.45 9.56 -6.80
C ALA A 7 -13.22 8.47 -6.02
N ASP A 8 -13.26 7.25 -6.54
CA ASP A 8 -13.86 6.09 -5.86
C ASP A 8 -13.20 5.82 -4.49
N TYR A 9 -11.86 5.90 -4.45
CA TYR A 9 -11.14 5.66 -3.21
C TYR A 9 -11.31 6.79 -2.19
N ALA A 10 -11.31 8.05 -2.62
CA ALA A 10 -11.60 9.20 -1.77
C ALA A 10 -12.96 9.06 -1.10
N GLU A 11 -13.98 8.63 -1.84
CA GLU A 11 -15.31 8.41 -1.30
C GLU A 11 -15.35 7.27 -0.28
N THR A 12 -14.64 6.16 -0.57
CA THR A 12 -14.52 5.04 0.37
C THR A 12 -13.86 5.45 1.69
N LEU A 13 -12.85 6.32 1.64
CA LEU A 13 -12.13 6.80 2.83
C LEU A 13 -12.85 7.91 3.58
N ARG A 14 -13.79 8.63 2.95
CA ARG A 14 -14.46 9.80 3.52
C ARG A 14 -15.05 9.55 4.91
N SER A 15 -15.63 8.36 5.13
CA SER A 15 -16.24 8.01 6.42
C SER A 15 -15.22 7.66 7.53
N LEU A 16 -13.99 7.28 7.13
CA LEU A 16 -12.91 6.87 8.04
C LEU A 16 -11.93 8.01 8.32
N ASP A 17 -11.44 8.64 7.26
CA ASP A 17 -10.35 9.62 7.30
C ASP A 17 -10.84 11.06 7.14
N GLY A 18 -12.12 11.26 6.80
CA GLY A 18 -12.70 12.57 6.49
C GLY A 18 -12.43 13.04 5.05
N ASP A 19 -12.69 14.32 4.80
CA ASP A 19 -12.44 14.95 3.51
C ASP A 19 -11.13 15.76 3.59
N ILE A 20 -10.28 15.64 2.56
CA ILE A 20 -9.05 16.43 2.42
C ILE A 20 -9.35 17.91 2.10
N GLY A 21 -10.60 18.27 1.79
CA GLY A 21 -11.07 19.64 1.59
C GLY A 21 -10.72 20.25 0.24
N GLU A 22 -10.06 19.50 -0.63
CA GLU A 22 -9.67 19.90 -1.98
C GLU A 22 -9.57 18.65 -2.90
N PRO A 23 -9.50 18.80 -4.23
CA PRO A 23 -9.41 17.64 -5.12
C PRO A 23 -8.13 16.81 -4.91
N TRP A 24 -8.25 15.47 -4.90
CA TRP A 24 -7.11 14.56 -4.86
C TRP A 24 -6.35 14.55 -6.21
N THR A 25 -5.15 15.12 -6.22
CA THR A 25 -4.33 15.31 -7.43
C THR A 25 -3.11 14.40 -7.59
N TRP A 26 -2.59 13.78 -6.52
CA TRP A 26 -1.38 12.93 -6.58
C TRP A 26 -1.68 11.45 -6.84
N SER A 27 -0.67 10.73 -7.34
CA SER A 27 -0.68 9.31 -7.68
C SER A 27 0.61 8.57 -7.37
N THR A 28 1.68 9.28 -7.02
CA THR A 28 2.96 8.74 -6.54
C THR A 28 3.29 9.30 -5.16
N VAL A 29 4.24 8.68 -4.46
CA VAL A 29 4.72 9.18 -3.17
C VAL A 29 5.40 10.55 -3.33
N GLU A 30 6.13 10.75 -4.43
CA GLU A 30 6.77 12.03 -4.71
C GLU A 30 5.76 13.17 -4.92
N GLU A 31 4.70 12.93 -5.69
CA GLU A 31 3.62 13.89 -5.87
C GLU A 31 2.90 14.20 -4.55
N PHE A 32 2.71 13.19 -3.69
CA PHE A 32 2.15 13.39 -2.35
C PHE A 32 3.06 14.27 -1.48
N TYR A 33 4.38 14.02 -1.46
CA TYR A 33 5.32 14.88 -0.73
C TYR A 33 5.32 16.31 -1.25
N ALA A 34 5.21 16.51 -2.57
CA ALA A 34 5.10 17.83 -3.17
C ALA A 34 3.81 18.54 -2.72
N TRP A 35 2.69 17.83 -2.69
CA TRP A 35 1.41 18.35 -2.19
C TRP A 35 1.45 18.66 -0.69
N HIS A 36 2.08 17.81 0.12
CA HIS A 36 2.16 17.96 1.58
C HIS A 36 3.15 19.05 2.05
N ARG A 37 4.11 19.46 1.19
CA ARG A 37 5.17 20.41 1.55
C ARG A 37 4.59 21.72 2.09
N GLY A 38 5.04 22.12 3.29
CA GLY A 38 4.59 23.35 3.96
C GLY A 38 3.23 23.27 4.64
N ARG A 39 2.59 22.08 4.68
CA ARG A 39 1.29 21.87 5.32
C ARG A 39 1.38 21.29 6.74
N SER A 40 2.57 20.84 7.16
CA SER A 40 2.84 20.38 8.52
C SER A 40 4.11 21.03 9.08
N VAL A 41 4.16 21.17 10.40
CA VAL A 41 5.35 21.61 11.14
C VAL A 41 6.23 20.43 11.61
N THR A 42 5.75 19.20 11.41
CA THR A 42 6.46 17.96 11.79
C THR A 42 7.14 17.33 10.58
N ASP A 43 8.22 16.60 10.85
CA ASP A 43 8.80 15.70 9.86
C ASP A 43 7.81 14.60 9.47
N LEU A 44 7.92 14.12 8.23
CA LEU A 44 7.06 13.09 7.67
C LEU A 44 7.91 11.97 7.06
N GLY A 45 7.61 10.74 7.43
CA GLY A 45 8.14 9.53 6.79
C GLY A 45 7.01 8.55 6.49
N LEU A 46 7.03 7.96 5.30
CA LEU A 46 5.95 7.10 4.81
C LEU A 46 6.40 5.66 4.60
N TYR A 47 5.54 4.72 4.95
CA TYR A 47 5.62 3.34 4.50
C TYR A 47 4.74 3.15 3.27
N LEU A 48 5.23 2.45 2.25
CA LEU A 48 4.45 2.13 1.07
C LEU A 48 3.39 1.08 1.44
N GLY A 49 2.12 1.48 1.40
CA GLY A 49 1.02 0.59 1.78
C GLY A 49 0.74 -0.47 0.71
N HIS A 50 0.80 -1.74 1.11
CA HIS A 50 0.50 -2.89 0.25
C HIS A 50 -0.89 -2.82 -0.41
N SER A 51 -1.92 -2.42 0.32
CA SER A 51 -3.26 -2.21 -0.23
C SER A 51 -3.30 -1.14 -1.32
N ALA A 52 -2.51 -0.07 -1.22
CA ALA A 52 -2.42 0.96 -2.25
C ALA A 52 -1.76 0.43 -3.53
N VAL A 53 -0.72 -0.40 -3.39
CA VAL A 53 -0.06 -1.09 -4.50
C VAL A 53 -1.04 -2.05 -5.20
N ARG A 54 -1.78 -2.87 -4.42
CA ARG A 54 -2.84 -3.74 -4.98
C ARG A 54 -3.89 -2.94 -5.73
N ARG A 55 -4.46 -1.89 -5.13
CA ARG A 55 -5.48 -1.04 -5.80
C ARG A 55 -4.95 -0.41 -7.07
N ARG A 56 -3.68 0.00 -7.09
CA ARG A 56 -3.05 0.63 -8.26
C ARG A 56 -2.99 -0.29 -9.48
N VAL A 57 -2.81 -1.60 -9.27
CA VAL A 57 -2.62 -2.60 -10.33
C VAL A 57 -3.90 -3.37 -10.62
N MET A 58 -4.61 -3.78 -9.57
CA MET A 58 -5.73 -4.71 -9.61
C MET A 58 -7.07 -4.05 -9.24
N GLY A 59 -7.10 -2.81 -8.74
CA GLY A 59 -8.31 -2.26 -8.13
C GLY A 59 -8.72 -3.04 -6.87
N ASN A 60 -10.03 -3.24 -6.69
CA ASN A 60 -10.61 -3.90 -5.49
C ASN A 60 -10.91 -5.38 -5.70
N GLU A 61 -10.20 -6.04 -6.62
CA GLU A 61 -10.43 -7.43 -7.00
C GLU A 61 -10.26 -8.40 -5.80
N PRO A 62 -11.31 -9.18 -5.44
CA PRO A 62 -11.31 -10.04 -4.26
C PRO A 62 -10.66 -11.40 -4.53
N ARG A 63 -9.43 -11.40 -5.05
CA ARG A 63 -8.68 -12.60 -5.45
C ARG A 63 -7.18 -12.43 -5.30
N ALA A 64 -6.45 -13.55 -5.34
CA ALA A 64 -5.01 -13.53 -5.44
C ALA A 64 -4.54 -12.85 -6.74
N ALA A 65 -3.36 -12.24 -6.69
CA ALA A 65 -2.73 -11.63 -7.86
C ALA A 65 -2.23 -12.71 -8.84
N THR A 66 -2.45 -12.47 -10.13
CA THR A 66 -1.81 -13.23 -11.21
C THR A 66 -0.33 -12.90 -11.28
N ASP A 67 0.45 -13.75 -11.95
CA ASP A 67 1.89 -13.52 -12.15
C ASP A 67 2.21 -12.18 -12.84
N SER A 68 1.38 -11.74 -13.78
CA SER A 68 1.53 -10.44 -14.43
C SER A 68 1.22 -9.28 -13.49
N GLU A 69 0.21 -9.42 -12.64
CA GLU A 69 -0.14 -8.40 -11.65
C GLU A 69 0.91 -8.32 -10.55
N LEU A 70 1.46 -9.44 -10.10
CA LEU A 70 2.60 -9.49 -9.17
C LEU A 70 3.82 -8.75 -9.74
N ARG A 71 4.16 -8.96 -11.01
CA ARG A 71 5.25 -8.22 -11.68
C ARG A 71 4.96 -6.72 -11.73
N ALA A 72 3.75 -6.33 -12.12
CA ALA A 72 3.36 -4.92 -12.17
C ALA A 72 3.38 -4.26 -10.77
N MET A 73 2.94 -4.97 -9.73
CA MET A 73 3.02 -4.48 -8.35
C MET A 73 4.45 -4.35 -7.87
N ALA A 74 5.33 -5.31 -8.21
CA ALA A 74 6.76 -5.23 -7.91
C ALA A 74 7.42 -4.01 -8.59
N ASP A 75 7.01 -3.67 -9.81
CA ASP A 75 7.51 -2.47 -10.51
C ASP A 75 7.07 -1.17 -9.82
N VAL A 76 5.81 -1.09 -9.37
CA VAL A 76 5.32 0.01 -8.52
C VAL A 76 6.16 0.11 -7.24
N VAL A 77 6.42 -1.02 -6.58
CA VAL A 77 7.25 -1.03 -5.36
C VAL A 77 8.66 -0.51 -5.63
N ARG A 78 9.32 -0.96 -6.71
CA ARG A 78 10.66 -0.46 -7.07
C ARG A 78 10.67 1.04 -7.35
N GLN A 79 9.63 1.54 -8.00
CA GLN A 79 9.49 2.97 -8.31
C GLN A 79 9.35 3.81 -7.04
N GLU A 80 8.51 3.38 -6.09
CA GLU A 80 8.17 4.17 -4.89
C GLU A 80 9.11 3.93 -3.69
N ALA A 81 9.89 2.84 -3.71
CA ALA A 81 10.82 2.46 -2.63
C ALA A 81 11.85 3.55 -2.25
N PRO A 82 12.46 4.32 -3.18
CA PRO A 82 13.42 5.36 -2.81
C PRO A 82 12.84 6.40 -1.83
N ALA A 83 11.56 6.75 -2.01
CA ALA A 83 10.87 7.81 -1.28
C ALA A 83 10.18 7.33 0.03
N THR A 84 10.21 6.04 0.33
CA THR A 84 9.48 5.44 1.46
C THR A 84 10.44 4.74 2.43
N LEU A 85 10.09 4.65 3.71
CA LEU A 85 10.93 4.04 4.75
C LEU A 85 10.90 2.50 4.71
N GLY A 86 9.86 1.92 4.10
CA GLY A 86 9.62 0.49 4.06
C GLY A 86 8.25 0.18 3.47
N LEU A 87 7.76 -1.05 3.69
CA LEU A 87 6.43 -1.50 3.31
C LEU A 87 5.54 -1.66 4.55
N SER A 88 4.25 -1.40 4.40
CA SER A 88 3.24 -1.78 5.40
C SER A 88 2.16 -2.67 4.80
N THR A 89 1.56 -3.53 5.62
CA THR A 89 0.45 -4.40 5.19
C THR A 89 -0.78 -4.20 6.07
N GLY A 90 -1.94 -4.58 5.53
CA GLY A 90 -3.24 -4.53 6.20
C GLY A 90 -4.03 -5.79 5.88
N LEU A 91 -3.52 -6.95 6.29
CA LEU A 91 -3.96 -8.27 5.78
C LEU A 91 -5.38 -8.67 6.24
N ILE A 92 -5.96 -7.96 7.20
CA ILE A 92 -7.36 -8.14 7.60
C ILE A 92 -8.33 -7.31 6.72
N TYR A 93 -7.84 -6.33 5.97
CA TYR A 93 -8.65 -5.38 5.21
C TYR A 93 -8.61 -5.61 3.70
N SER A 94 -9.73 -5.31 3.02
CA SER A 94 -9.78 -5.34 1.56
C SER A 94 -8.92 -4.20 0.94
N PRO A 95 -8.18 -4.44 -0.16
CA PRO A 95 -8.09 -5.71 -0.92
C PRO A 95 -6.96 -6.64 -0.44
N ALA A 96 -6.14 -6.26 0.54
CA ALA A 96 -4.99 -7.05 0.99
C ALA A 96 -5.38 -8.38 1.65
N VAL A 97 -6.60 -8.51 2.18
CA VAL A 97 -7.14 -9.77 2.71
C VAL A 97 -7.15 -10.91 1.68
N PHE A 98 -7.08 -10.62 0.38
CA PHE A 98 -7.04 -11.64 -0.66
C PHE A 98 -5.62 -11.97 -1.15
N SER A 99 -4.59 -11.34 -0.58
CA SER A 99 -3.19 -11.65 -0.87
C SER A 99 -2.74 -12.94 -0.18
N ASP A 100 -1.64 -13.51 -0.68
CA ASP A 100 -0.97 -14.66 -0.10
C ASP A 100 0.50 -14.35 0.24
N GLN A 101 1.18 -15.30 0.89
CA GLN A 101 2.57 -15.13 1.29
C GLN A 101 3.53 -14.95 0.10
N ARG A 102 3.18 -15.51 -1.08
CA ARG A 102 3.96 -15.34 -2.31
C ARG A 102 3.98 -13.87 -2.71
N GLU A 103 2.83 -13.22 -2.72
CA GLU A 103 2.72 -11.80 -3.01
C GLU A 103 3.57 -10.95 -2.06
N LEU A 104 3.45 -11.15 -0.74
CA LEU A 104 4.24 -10.41 0.25
C LEU A 104 5.75 -10.59 0.03
N THR A 105 6.17 -11.82 -0.21
CA THR A 105 7.59 -12.16 -0.47
C THR A 105 8.11 -11.44 -1.71
N GLU A 106 7.36 -11.45 -2.82
CA GLU A 106 7.77 -10.80 -4.06
C GLU A 106 7.90 -9.29 -3.91
N LEU A 107 6.95 -8.63 -3.23
CA LEU A 107 7.00 -7.19 -3.01
C LEU A 107 8.15 -6.78 -2.07
N LEU A 108 8.41 -7.56 -1.02
CA LEU A 108 9.55 -7.33 -0.13
C LEU A 108 10.88 -7.51 -0.85
N ARG A 109 11.00 -8.56 -1.70
CA ARG A 109 12.17 -8.75 -2.56
C ARG A 109 12.36 -7.56 -3.48
N ALA A 110 11.30 -7.09 -4.14
CA ALA A 110 11.34 -5.93 -5.03
C ALA A 110 11.83 -4.68 -4.29
N PHE A 111 11.30 -4.40 -3.10
CA PHE A 111 11.76 -3.26 -2.28
C PHE A 111 13.25 -3.37 -1.94
N ASN A 112 13.67 -4.56 -1.48
CA ASN A 112 15.05 -4.82 -1.06
C ASN A 112 16.07 -4.77 -2.22
N THR A 113 15.63 -4.81 -3.48
CA THR A 113 16.53 -4.52 -4.62
C THR A 113 16.93 -3.05 -4.72
N VAL A 114 16.15 -2.15 -4.12
CA VAL A 114 16.39 -0.71 -4.14
C VAL A 114 17.12 -0.27 -2.88
N LYS A 115 16.64 -0.68 -1.70
CA LYS A 115 17.29 -0.43 -0.40
C LYS A 115 16.77 -1.38 0.68
N PRO A 116 17.52 -1.60 1.79
CA PRO A 116 16.99 -2.29 2.95
C PRO A 116 15.75 -1.57 3.47
N GLY A 117 14.63 -2.29 3.59
CA GLY A 117 13.38 -1.77 4.11
C GLY A 117 12.88 -2.57 5.30
N ALA A 118 12.17 -1.89 6.21
CA ALA A 118 11.38 -2.56 7.24
C ALA A 118 9.99 -2.93 6.70
N LEU A 119 9.46 -4.06 7.17
CA LEU A 119 8.06 -4.43 7.02
C LEU A 119 7.32 -4.06 8.30
N PHE A 120 6.23 -3.30 8.19
CA PHE A 120 5.31 -3.01 9.29
C PHE A 120 3.96 -3.67 9.01
N PRO A 121 3.75 -4.92 9.47
CA PRO A 121 2.55 -5.64 9.15
C PRO A 121 1.42 -5.34 10.14
N HIS A 122 0.23 -5.06 9.63
CA HIS A 122 -1.01 -5.36 10.33
C HIS A 122 -1.47 -6.74 9.85
N ILE A 123 -1.36 -7.72 10.74
CA ILE A 123 -1.51 -9.15 10.44
C ILE A 123 -2.97 -9.53 10.17
N ARG A 124 -3.17 -10.70 9.56
CA ARG A 124 -4.48 -11.15 9.08
C ARG A 124 -5.50 -11.41 10.19
N SER A 125 -5.02 -11.79 11.37
CA SER A 125 -5.85 -12.03 12.53
C SER A 125 -5.09 -11.66 13.79
N GLU A 126 -5.76 -10.91 14.66
CA GLU A 126 -5.29 -10.57 16.00
C GLU A 126 -6.16 -11.25 17.09
N SER A 127 -6.91 -12.28 16.69
CA SER A 127 -7.82 -13.05 17.56
C SER A 127 -7.45 -14.54 17.49
N ASP A 128 -8.44 -15.42 17.28
CA ASP A 128 -8.29 -16.89 17.32
C ASP A 128 -7.16 -17.46 16.46
N ASN A 129 -6.76 -16.78 15.38
CA ASN A 129 -5.74 -17.24 14.43
C ASN A 129 -4.42 -16.46 14.51
N ILE A 130 -4.15 -15.75 15.61
CA ILE A 130 -2.97 -14.86 15.75
C ILE A 130 -1.64 -15.57 15.44
N LEU A 131 -1.43 -16.79 15.92
CA LEU A 131 -0.16 -17.51 15.69
C LEU A 131 0.04 -17.89 14.23
N THR A 132 -1.02 -18.20 13.51
CA THR A 132 -0.96 -18.47 12.07
C THR A 132 -0.68 -17.18 11.30
N ALA A 133 -1.35 -16.07 11.68
CA ALA A 133 -1.15 -14.77 11.07
C ALA A 133 0.27 -14.21 11.30
N MET A 134 0.87 -14.46 12.47
CA MET A 134 2.26 -14.11 12.75
C MET A 134 3.28 -14.90 11.92
N LYS A 135 2.99 -16.14 11.53
CA LYS A 135 3.87 -16.97 10.69
C LYS A 135 3.81 -16.62 9.21
N GLU A 136 2.75 -15.93 8.79
CA GLU A 136 2.56 -15.50 7.40
C GLU A 136 3.55 -14.41 6.98
N VAL A 137 3.98 -13.58 7.93
CA VAL A 137 4.80 -12.36 7.74
C VAL A 137 6.25 -12.51 8.19
#